data_AF-A0A2C6DUH2-F1
#
_entry.id   AF-A0A2C6DUH2-F1
#
_cell.length_a   1.000
_cell.length_b   1.000
_cell.length_c   1.000
_cell.angle_alpha   90.00
_cell.angle_beta   90.00
_cell.angle_gamma   90.00
#
_symmetry.space_group_name_H-M   'P 1'
#
loop_
_entity.id
_entity.type
_entity.pdbx_description
1 polymer ?
#
loop_
_entity_poly.entity_id
_entity_poly.type
_entity_poly.pdbx_seq_one_letter_code
_entity_poly.pdbx_strand_id
1 'polypeptide(L)'
;MSSNSFSGLMALRRFVELAHHIPGRLRLRFTNRLIAGLSQSKLSSLEELCGPDQCLRSYTLNTATGSLLLEYDAKRLSPALLEQLFGADDDLAQQALTAILPIISPSDSQ
;
A
#
# COMPACT_ATOMS: atom_id res chain seq x y z
N MET A 1 -14.00 -12.80 -2.33
CA MET A 1 -14.14 -12.02 -1.07
C MET A 1 -13.13 -10.87 -1.08
N SER A 2 -13.25 -9.93 -2.03
CA SER A 2 -12.15 -8.99 -2.35
C SER A 2 -12.40 -7.56 -1.84
N SER A 3 -13.61 -7.25 -1.39
CA SER A 3 -14.04 -5.91 -0.96
C SER A 3 -13.32 -5.35 0.28
N ASN A 4 -12.86 -6.23 1.19
CA ASN A 4 -12.21 -5.80 2.43
C ASN A 4 -10.82 -5.21 2.18
N SER A 5 -10.00 -5.81 1.33
CA SER A 5 -8.64 -5.33 1.05
C SER A 5 -8.66 -3.96 0.34
N PHE A 6 -9.69 -3.69 -0.49
CA PHE A 6 -9.88 -2.41 -1.19
C PHE A 6 -10.20 -1.27 -0.22
N SER A 7 -11.09 -1.51 0.73
CA SER A 7 -11.37 -0.56 1.81
C SER A 7 -10.12 -0.30 2.67
N GLY A 8 -9.25 -1.31 2.80
CA GLY A 8 -8.00 -1.24 3.56
C GLY A 8 -6.99 -0.23 3.00
N LEU A 9 -6.76 -0.19 1.68
CA LEU A 9 -5.80 0.75 1.08
C LEU A 9 -6.28 2.21 1.14
N MET A 10 -7.56 2.47 0.87
CA MET A 10 -8.14 3.81 1.07
C MET A 10 -8.15 4.22 2.53
N ALA A 11 -8.44 3.29 3.44
CA ALA A 11 -8.36 3.56 4.87
C ALA A 11 -6.92 3.88 5.28
N LEU A 12 -5.93 3.13 4.80
CA LEU A 12 -4.51 3.36 5.09
C LEU A 12 -4.07 4.76 4.65
N ARG A 13 -4.45 5.21 3.46
CA ARG A 13 -4.16 6.55 2.92
C ARG A 13 -4.55 7.66 3.90
N ARG A 14 -5.67 7.53 4.62
CA ARG A 14 -6.12 8.54 5.60
C ARG A 14 -5.19 8.69 6.81
N PHE A 15 -4.30 7.73 7.03
CA PHE A 15 -3.42 7.68 8.19
C PHE A 15 -1.94 7.81 7.82
N VAL A 16 -1.61 7.95 6.54
CA VAL A 16 -0.23 8.00 6.06
C VAL A 16 -0.02 9.11 5.04
N GLU A 17 1.22 9.57 4.94
CA GLU A 17 1.70 10.51 3.94
C GLU A 17 2.84 9.87 3.15
N LEU A 18 2.94 10.23 1.88
CA LEU A 18 4.07 9.87 1.04
C LEU A 18 5.35 10.56 1.54
N ALA A 19 6.27 9.81 2.13
CA ALA A 19 7.52 10.36 2.66
C ALA A 19 8.64 10.34 1.62
N HIS A 20 8.86 9.19 0.99
CA HIS A 20 9.83 9.04 -0.09
C HIS A 20 9.34 8.00 -1.06
N HIS A 21 9.60 8.23 -2.34
CA HIS A 21 9.29 7.28 -3.38
C HIS A 21 10.43 7.19 -4.38
N ILE A 22 10.84 5.96 -4.65
CA ILE A 22 11.69 5.59 -5.78
C ILE A 22 11.07 4.37 -6.47
N PRO A 23 11.31 4.15 -7.77
CA PRO A 23 10.82 2.95 -8.45
C PRO A 23 11.21 1.68 -7.69
N GLY A 24 10.20 0.93 -7.26
CA GLY A 24 10.31 -0.33 -6.54
C GLY A 24 10.29 -0.20 -5.00
N ARG A 25 10.33 1.02 -4.46
CA ARG A 25 10.30 1.25 -3.01
C ARG A 25 9.53 2.51 -2.64
N LEU A 26 8.49 2.33 -1.84
CA LEU A 26 7.62 3.38 -1.33
C LEU A 26 7.76 3.46 0.19
N ARG A 27 8.07 4.65 0.71
CA ARG A 27 8.04 4.92 2.15
C ARG A 27 6.88 5.83 2.47
N LEU A 28 6.00 5.33 3.33
CA LEU A 28 4.87 6.03 3.89
C LEU A 28 5.16 6.37 5.35
N ARG A 29 4.80 7.57 5.78
CA ARG A 29 4.90 8.01 7.18
C ARG A 29 3.51 8.10 7.76
N PHE A 30 3.28 7.52 8.93
CA PHE A 30 2.02 7.69 9.62
C PHE A 30 1.87 9.12 10.13
N THR A 31 0.69 9.70 9.97
CA THR A 31 0.36 11.04 10.49
C THR A 31 0.36 11.07 12.02
N ASN A 32 0.15 9.92 12.66
CA ASN A 32 0.25 9.74 14.11
C ASN A 32 0.93 8.41 14.47
N ARG A 33 1.93 8.47 15.36
CA ARG A 33 2.70 7.30 15.82
C ARG A 33 1.87 6.26 16.57
N LEU A 34 0.81 6.67 17.27
CA LEU A 34 -0.11 5.75 17.94
C LEU A 34 -0.84 4.87 16.92
N ILE A 35 -1.13 5.40 15.74
CA ILE A 35 -1.78 4.66 14.66
C ILE A 35 -0.86 3.59 14.10
N ALA A 36 0.45 3.85 14.00
CA ALA A 36 1.41 2.83 13.58
C ALA A 36 1.37 1.60 14.50
N GLY A 37 1.35 1.80 15.83
CA GLY A 37 1.25 0.69 16.79
C GLY A 37 -0.06 -0.12 16.70
N LEU A 38 -1.18 0.55 16.41
CA LEU A 38 -2.49 -0.10 16.26
C LEU A 38 -2.68 -0.75 14.86
N SER A 39 -1.93 -0.29 13.86
CA SER A 39 -2.06 -0.71 12.48
C SER A 39 -1.55 -2.13 12.20
N GLN A 40 -0.73 -2.73 13.09
CA GLN A 40 -0.19 -4.08 12.88
C GLN A 40 -1.30 -5.10 12.55
N SER A 41 -2.44 -5.01 13.24
CA SER A 41 -3.62 -5.87 13.01
C SER A 41 -4.42 -5.53 11.74
N LYS A 42 -4.29 -4.30 11.24
CA LYS A 42 -4.94 -3.84 10.00
C LYS A 42 -4.08 -4.07 8.76
N LEU A 43 -2.76 -4.20 8.95
CA LEU A 43 -1.80 -4.47 7.88
C LEU A 43 -1.67 -5.98 7.58
N SER A 44 -2.34 -6.85 8.34
CA SER A 44 -2.39 -8.30 8.06
C SER A 44 -2.89 -8.60 6.64
N SER A 45 -3.81 -7.80 6.11
CA SER A 45 -4.27 -7.92 4.71
C SER A 45 -3.21 -7.52 3.68
N LEU A 46 -2.18 -6.75 4.03
CA LEU A 46 -1.04 -6.51 3.15
C LEU A 46 -0.13 -7.73 3.08
N GLU A 47 -0.09 -8.55 4.13
CA GLU A 47 0.71 -9.77 4.17
C GLU A 47 0.24 -10.76 3.11
N GLU A 48 -1.08 -10.89 2.92
CA GLU A 48 -1.69 -11.72 1.86
C GLU A 48 -1.31 -11.25 0.45
N LEU A 49 -1.09 -9.94 0.27
CA LEU A 49 -0.72 -9.33 -1.01
C LEU A 49 0.80 -9.36 -1.27
N CYS A 50 1.61 -9.72 -0.26
CA CYS A 50 3.06 -9.73 -0.37
C CYS A 50 3.61 -11.11 -0.71
N GLY A 51 4.60 -11.16 -1.60
CA GLY A 51 5.34 -12.39 -1.87
C GLY A 51 6.40 -12.25 -2.95
N PRO A 52 7.33 -13.22 -3.04
CA PRO A 52 8.46 -13.17 -3.96
C PRO A 52 8.06 -13.17 -5.44
N ASP A 53 6.85 -13.64 -5.78
CA ASP A 53 6.29 -13.62 -7.14
C ASP A 53 5.12 -12.63 -7.30
N GLN A 54 4.73 -11.96 -6.22
CA GLN A 54 3.65 -10.96 -6.21
C GLN A 54 4.16 -9.58 -6.63
N CYS A 55 3.24 -8.70 -7.04
CA CYS A 55 3.56 -7.30 -7.36
C CYS A 55 4.10 -6.54 -6.15
N LEU A 56 3.52 -6.77 -4.97
CA LEU A 56 4.08 -6.31 -3.71
C LEU A 56 5.02 -7.40 -3.20
N ARG A 57 6.29 -7.06 -3.03
CA ARG A 57 7.34 -8.02 -2.64
C ARG A 57 7.36 -8.23 -1.14
N SER A 58 7.30 -7.12 -0.39
CA SER A 58 7.36 -7.12 1.06
C SER A 58 6.82 -5.81 1.62
N TYR A 59 6.53 -5.83 2.92
CA TYR A 59 6.32 -4.62 3.69
C TYR A 59 7.13 -4.68 5.00
N THR A 60 7.47 -3.51 5.53
CA THR A 60 8.10 -3.39 6.85
C THR A 60 7.49 -2.23 7.61
N LEU A 61 6.88 -2.52 8.76
CA LEU A 61 6.41 -1.50 9.68
C LEU A 61 7.52 -1.15 10.68
N ASN A 62 7.93 0.11 10.69
CA ASN A 62 8.83 0.65 11.70
C ASN A 62 8.02 1.51 12.67
N THR A 63 7.60 0.93 13.80
CA THR A 63 6.79 1.61 14.82
C THR A 63 7.56 2.70 15.56
N ALA A 64 8.88 2.53 15.74
CA ALA A 64 9.73 3.52 16.41
C ALA A 64 9.79 4.86 15.65
N THR A 65 9.86 4.79 14.32
CA THR A 65 9.86 5.98 13.45
C THR A 65 8.46 6.34 12.91
N GLY A 66 7.48 5.44 13.06
CA GLY A 66 6.13 5.62 12.53
C GLY A 66 6.11 5.59 11.00
N SER A 67 6.83 4.67 10.37
CA SER A 67 6.85 4.55 8.91
C SER A 67 6.56 3.13 8.43
N LEU A 68 5.85 3.03 7.32
CA LEU A 68 5.62 1.81 6.57
C LEU A 68 6.50 1.86 5.31
N LEU A 69 7.31 0.83 5.10
CA LEU A 69 8.04 0.62 3.87
C LEU A 69 7.34 -0.45 3.04
N LEU A 70 7.11 -0.19 1.76
CA LEU A 70 6.60 -1.14 0.79
C LEU A 70 7.66 -1.33 -0.30
N GLU A 71 7.96 -2.59 -0.61
CA GLU A 71 8.77 -2.98 -1.76
C GLU A 71 7.85 -3.58 -2.81
N TYR A 72 8.02 -3.19 -4.06
CA TYR A 72 7.14 -3.58 -5.15
C TYR A 72 7.91 -3.76 -6.47
N ASP A 73 7.30 -4.46 -7.43
CA ASP A 73 7.82 -4.58 -8.78
C ASP A 73 7.41 -3.38 -9.64
N ALA A 74 8.33 -2.44 -9.85
CA ALA A 74 8.08 -1.23 -10.64
C ALA A 74 7.79 -1.48 -12.13
N LYS A 75 8.06 -2.67 -12.65
CA LYS A 75 7.71 -3.04 -14.02
C LYS A 75 6.25 -3.46 -14.14
N ARG A 76 5.68 -4.03 -13.06
CA ARG A 76 4.29 -4.50 -13.02
C ARG A 76 3.35 -3.47 -12.42
N LEU A 77 3.81 -2.74 -11.41
CA LEU A 77 3.06 -1.71 -10.71
C LEU A 77 3.71 -0.35 -10.97
N SER A 78 3.02 0.52 -11.70
CA SER A 78 3.55 1.83 -12.08
C SER A 78 3.85 2.68 -10.84
N PRO A 79 5.06 3.27 -10.74
CA PRO A 79 5.38 4.24 -9.69
C PRO A 79 4.39 5.40 -9.65
N ALA A 80 3.97 5.93 -10.81
CA ALA A 80 3.05 7.06 -10.88
C ALA A 80 1.66 6.72 -10.29
N LEU A 81 1.19 5.48 -10.45
CA LEU A 81 -0.06 5.04 -9.84
C LEU A 81 0.03 5.00 -8.32
N LEU A 82 1.17 4.59 -7.76
CA LEU A 82 1.39 4.63 -6.30
C LEU A 82 1.47 6.06 -5.77
N GLU A 83 2.09 6.98 -6.50
CA GLU A 83 2.11 8.40 -6.14
C GLU A 83 0.71 9.01 -6.15
N GLN A 84 -0.11 8.68 -7.15
CA GLN A 84 -1.50 9.09 -7.20
C GLN A 84 -2.32 8.48 -6.07
N LEU A 85 -2.14 7.18 -5.80
CA LEU A 85 -2.83 6.46 -4.73
C LEU A 85 -2.58 7.08 -3.35
N PHE A 86 -1.33 7.44 -3.05
CA PHE A 86 -0.95 8.03 -1.76
C PHE A 86 -0.79 9.55 -1.80
N GLY A 87 -1.24 10.18 -2.88
CA GLY A 87 -1.25 11.62 -3.08
C GLY A 87 -2.39 12.30 -2.33
N ALA A 88 -2.42 13.63 -2.40
CA ALA A 88 -3.42 14.45 -1.69
C ALA A 88 -4.80 14.49 -2.36
N ASP A 89 -4.89 14.14 -3.65
CA ASP A 89 -6.14 14.21 -4.42
C ASP A 89 -6.95 12.91 -4.29
N ASP A 90 -8.17 13.01 -3.76
CA ASP A 90 -9.04 11.87 -3.50
C ASP A 90 -9.55 11.20 -4.78
N ASP A 91 -9.86 11.98 -5.80
CA ASP A 91 -10.39 11.47 -7.07
C ASP A 91 -9.29 10.73 -7.84
N LEU A 92 -8.08 11.28 -7.86
CA LEU A 92 -6.92 10.60 -8.45
C LEU A 92 -6.53 9.35 -7.68
N ALA A 93 -6.61 9.38 -6.34
CA ALA A 93 -6.32 8.21 -5.53
C ALA A 93 -7.32 7.07 -5.78
N GLN A 94 -8.60 7.40 -5.95
CA GLN A 94 -9.63 6.43 -6.27
C GLN A 94 -9.43 5.83 -7.67
N GLN A 95 -9.08 6.64 -8.67
CA GLN A 95 -8.75 6.17 -10.03
C GLN A 95 -7.52 5.27 -10.02
N ALA A 96 -6.47 5.68 -9.31
CA ALA A 96 -5.24 4.90 -9.17
C ALA A 96 -5.53 3.57 -8.50
N LEU A 97 -6.34 3.55 -7.44
CA LEU A 97 -6.76 2.30 -6.81
C LEU A 97 -7.41 1.37 -7.83
N THR A 98 -8.42 1.84 -8.56
CA THR A 98 -9.11 1.03 -9.58
C THR A 98 -8.16 0.45 -10.62
N ALA A 99 -7.13 1.19 -11.03
CA ALA A 99 -6.10 0.71 -11.95
C ALA A 99 -5.14 -0.31 -11.30
N ILE A 100 -4.84 -0.16 -10.01
CA ILE A 100 -3.92 -1.02 -9.25
C ILE A 100 -4.57 -2.36 -8.90
N LEU A 101 -5.87 -2.38 -8.59
CA LEU A 101 -6.57 -3.59 -8.12
C LEU A 101 -6.35 -4.84 -9.00
N PRO A 102 -6.54 -4.82 -10.33
CA PRO A 102 -6.31 -5.99 -11.16
C PRO A 102 -4.84 -6.43 -11.22
N ILE A 103 -3.89 -5.56 -10.83
CA ILE A 103 -2.45 -5.83 -10.85
C ILE A 103 -2.01 -6.56 -9.57
N ILE A 104 -2.57 -6.16 -8.42
CA ILE A 104 -2.15 -6.66 -7.10
C ILE A 104 -3.09 -7.72 -6.53
N SER A 105 -4.28 -7.91 -7.11
CA SER A 105 -5.17 -8.99 -6.69
C SER A 105 -4.47 -10.32 -6.95
N PRO A 106 -4.39 -11.23 -5.96
CA PRO A 106 -3.92 -12.57 -6.22
C PRO A 106 -4.82 -13.15 -7.31
N SER A 107 -4.22 -13.68 -8.39
CA SER A 107 -4.96 -14.48 -9.35
C SER A 107 -5.68 -15.56 -8.53
N ASP A 108 -7.02 -15.55 -8.53
CA ASP A 108 -7.82 -16.64 -7.94
C ASP A 108 -7.24 -17.94 -8.50
N SER A 109 -6.45 -18.62 -7.67
CA SER A 109 -5.94 -19.94 -7.99
C SER A 109 -7.14 -20.85 -7.80
N GLN A 110 -7.77 -21.22 -8.92
CA GLN A 110 -8.59 -22.42 -9.01
C GLN A 110 -7.76 -23.65 -8.64
#